data_AF-A0A841KXZ0-F1
#
_entry.id   AF-A0A841KXZ0-F1
#
_cell.length_a   1.000
_cell.length_b   1.000
_cell.length_c   1.000
_cell.angle_alpha   90.00
_cell.angle_beta   90.00
_cell.angle_gamma   90.00
#
_symmetry.space_group_name_H-M   'P 1'
#
loop_
_entity.id
_entity.type
_entity.pdbx_description
1 polymer ?
#
loop_
_entity_poly.entity_id
_entity_poly.type
_entity_poly.pdbx_seq_one_letter_code
_entity_poly.pdbx_strand_id
1 'polypeptide(L)'
;MMGKTHFQIGVLSYVIASTVPAFNVLPFEGVAQSLTIAGMAVAGMAGLMADADSQHSKINHLNPVTGMAKGAINTLERIIETIIGFVFTLGIGVYILFNPGAFIGILSSLEPTKDYAITITYAAAILFILLGFMGRKGRYLLRNIPVIGNLYEGIMSIVYKGGNFLKRGAMILIYGGTGAGIIRYSYLNGGNIYLYLIGLLFIGIAIFPHRSFLHSIEGFILFAIAAWYLGNKIGHAWIMQPFMIGYFSHLYLTDALTKEGVPLSIIPMIINKLGLKKKLKRFKVYQIINSVLSFRVRLPLMSTGSTWGNIFESCYVIVLLIVAVSSFIVFNGNIKLI
;
A
#
# COMPACT_ATOMS: atom_id res chain seq x y z
N MET A 1 4.96 -3.79 7.79
CA MET A 1 6.25 -4.47 7.51
C MET A 1 6.58 -4.28 6.02
N MET A 2 7.73 -4.71 5.52
CA MET A 2 7.92 -4.78 4.06
C MET A 2 7.14 -5.96 3.45
N GLY A 3 6.66 -5.84 2.21
CA GLY A 3 5.97 -6.95 1.53
C GLY A 3 6.77 -8.25 1.47
N LYS A 4 8.11 -8.18 1.34
CA LYS A 4 8.96 -9.39 1.40
C LYS A 4 8.81 -10.11 2.74
N THR A 5 8.82 -9.34 3.83
CA THR A 5 8.65 -9.82 5.20
C THR A 5 7.29 -10.47 5.38
N HIS A 6 6.21 -9.83 4.90
CA HIS A 6 4.86 -10.40 4.96
C HIS A 6 4.74 -11.74 4.22
N PHE A 7 5.32 -11.85 3.02
CA PHE A 7 5.37 -13.10 2.28
C PHE A 7 6.12 -14.20 3.05
N GLN A 8 7.32 -13.89 3.56
CA GLN A 8 8.14 -14.84 4.33
C GLN A 8 7.41 -15.31 5.59
N ILE A 9 6.78 -14.39 6.33
CA ILE A 9 6.03 -14.71 7.53
C ILE A 9 4.83 -15.59 7.19
N GLY A 10 4.09 -15.29 6.13
CA GLY A 10 2.99 -16.15 5.66
C GLY A 10 3.42 -17.59 5.38
N VAL A 11 4.53 -17.76 4.65
CA VAL A 11 5.12 -19.09 4.38
C VAL A 11 5.53 -19.80 5.67
N LEU A 12 6.30 -19.12 6.53
CA LEU A 12 6.82 -19.72 7.77
C LEU A 12 5.70 -20.05 8.76
N SER A 13 4.68 -19.20 8.88
CA SER A 13 3.49 -19.47 9.70
C SER A 13 2.73 -20.69 9.20
N TYR A 14 2.62 -20.88 7.88
CA TYR A 14 2.01 -22.09 7.32
C TYR A 14 2.84 -23.34 7.60
N VAL A 15 4.18 -23.27 7.51
CA VAL A 15 5.08 -24.38 7.87
C VAL A 15 4.88 -24.79 9.34
N ILE A 16 4.89 -23.81 10.26
CA ILE A 16 4.69 -24.06 11.69
C ILE A 16 3.30 -24.67 11.94
N ALA A 17 2.25 -24.05 11.41
CA ALA A 17 0.88 -24.49 11.62
C ALA A 17 0.59 -25.89 11.04
N SER A 18 1.27 -26.27 9.95
CA SER A 18 1.10 -27.60 9.32
C SER A 18 1.94 -28.70 9.96
N THR A 19 2.97 -28.34 10.73
CA THR A 19 3.90 -29.31 11.36
C THR A 19 3.58 -29.55 12.83
N VAL A 20 3.11 -28.53 13.56
CA VAL A 20 2.83 -28.63 14.99
C VAL A 20 1.43 -29.22 15.24
N PRO A 21 1.30 -30.40 15.87
CA PRO A 21 0.02 -31.11 16.03
C PRO A 21 -1.10 -30.32 16.71
N ALA A 22 -0.74 -29.40 17.62
CA ALA A 22 -1.72 -28.56 18.33
C ALA A 22 -2.58 -27.71 17.39
N PHE A 23 -2.05 -27.31 16.23
CA PHE A 23 -2.79 -26.56 15.22
C PHE A 23 -3.64 -27.45 14.30
N ASN A 24 -3.39 -28.76 14.30
CA ASN A 24 -4.16 -29.76 13.54
C ASN A 24 -5.50 -30.13 14.21
N VAL A 25 -5.77 -29.64 15.41
CA VAL A 25 -7.03 -29.87 16.15
C VAL A 25 -8.11 -28.86 15.77
N LEU A 26 -7.79 -27.86 14.94
CA LEU A 26 -8.77 -26.89 14.48
C LEU A 26 -9.83 -27.60 13.60
N PRO A 27 -11.13 -27.29 13.78
CA PRO A 27 -12.26 -28.04 13.21
C PRO A 27 -12.48 -27.78 11.71
N PHE A 28 -11.41 -27.63 10.93
CA PHE A 28 -11.48 -27.47 9.49
C PHE A 28 -11.35 -28.85 8.85
N GLU A 29 -12.46 -29.49 8.50
CA GLU A 29 -12.44 -30.78 7.79
C GLU A 29 -11.60 -30.68 6.51
N GLY A 30 -10.69 -31.65 6.30
CA GLY A 30 -9.82 -31.71 5.12
C GLY A 30 -8.42 -31.09 5.30
N VAL A 31 -7.95 -30.86 6.53
CA VAL A 31 -6.56 -30.47 6.81
C VAL A 31 -5.60 -31.43 6.11
N ALA A 32 -4.92 -30.94 5.08
CA ALA A 32 -3.78 -31.64 4.53
C ALA A 32 -2.73 -31.72 5.63
N GLN A 33 -2.63 -32.90 6.26
CA GLN A 33 -1.63 -33.25 7.27
C GLN A 33 -0.18 -33.22 6.74
N SER A 34 0.00 -32.80 5.48
CA SER A 34 1.30 -32.69 4.82
C SER A 34 1.51 -31.25 4.42
N LEU A 35 2.68 -30.72 4.76
CA LEU A 35 3.16 -29.45 4.25
C LEU A 35 3.24 -29.53 2.72
N THR A 36 2.59 -28.62 2.00
CA THR A 36 2.64 -28.61 0.52
C THR A 36 3.36 -27.38 0.00
N ILE A 37 4.09 -27.53 -1.10
CA ILE A 37 4.74 -26.39 -1.78
C ILE A 37 3.67 -25.41 -2.28
N ALA A 38 2.57 -25.94 -2.84
CA ALA A 38 1.45 -25.11 -3.26
C ALA A 38 0.79 -24.37 -2.08
N GLY A 39 0.68 -24.99 -0.91
CA GLY A 39 0.19 -24.35 0.32
C GLY A 39 1.12 -23.24 0.82
N MET A 40 2.44 -23.45 0.79
CA MET A 40 3.40 -22.39 1.10
C MET A 40 3.25 -21.20 0.15
N ALA A 41 3.09 -21.45 -1.15
CA ALA A 41 2.87 -20.38 -2.14
C ALA A 41 1.55 -19.63 -1.88
N VAL A 42 0.45 -20.34 -1.62
CA VAL A 42 -0.85 -19.73 -1.28
C VAL A 42 -0.74 -18.90 -0.01
N ALA A 43 -0.11 -19.41 1.05
CA ALA A 43 0.06 -18.67 2.31
C ALA A 43 0.93 -17.42 2.13
N GLY A 44 2.02 -17.51 1.38
CA GLY A 44 2.84 -16.36 1.04
C GLY A 44 2.05 -15.30 0.25
N MET A 45 1.26 -15.71 -0.75
CA MET A 45 0.40 -14.80 -1.52
C MET A 45 -0.69 -14.17 -0.67
N ALA A 46 -1.37 -14.94 0.18
CA ALA A 46 -2.40 -14.45 1.08
C ALA A 46 -1.83 -13.47 2.12
N GLY A 47 -0.60 -13.73 2.60
CA GLY A 47 0.14 -12.81 3.45
C GLY A 47 0.48 -11.48 2.78
N LEU A 48 0.49 -11.40 1.44
CA LEU A 48 0.62 -10.12 0.73
C LEU A 48 -0.73 -9.46 0.43
N MET A 49 -1.82 -10.22 0.48
CA MET A 49 -3.09 -9.79 -0.11
C MET A 49 -3.80 -8.71 0.71
N ALA A 50 -3.59 -8.67 2.02
CA ALA A 50 -4.10 -7.58 2.85
C ALA A 50 -3.59 -6.22 2.35
N ASP A 51 -2.36 -6.16 1.83
CA ASP A 51 -1.77 -4.95 1.26
C ASP A 51 -2.18 -4.68 -0.20
N ALA A 52 -3.10 -5.44 -0.79
CA ALA A 52 -3.56 -5.23 -2.17
C ALA A 52 -4.28 -3.88 -2.37
N ASP A 53 -4.71 -3.22 -1.29
CA ASP A 53 -5.28 -1.86 -1.29
C ASP A 53 -4.20 -0.76 -1.15
N SER A 54 -2.94 -1.12 -0.89
CA SER A 54 -1.85 -0.16 -0.75
C SER A 54 -1.31 0.28 -2.09
N GLN A 55 -1.31 1.59 -2.35
CA GLN A 55 -0.62 2.16 -3.51
C GLN A 55 0.88 1.90 -3.51
N HIS A 56 1.50 1.47 -2.39
CA HIS A 56 2.91 1.13 -2.27
C HIS A 56 3.19 -0.38 -2.15
N SER A 57 2.16 -1.22 -2.19
CA SER A 57 2.34 -2.67 -2.11
C SER A 57 3.07 -3.23 -3.32
N LYS A 58 3.92 -4.23 -3.07
CA LYS A 58 4.60 -4.96 -4.14
C LYS A 58 3.62 -5.61 -5.12
N ILE A 59 2.46 -6.07 -4.66
CA ILE A 59 1.41 -6.64 -5.54
C ILE A 59 0.92 -5.60 -6.55
N ASN A 60 0.84 -4.34 -6.16
CA ASN A 60 0.35 -3.26 -7.03
C ASN A 60 1.46 -2.66 -7.91
N HIS A 61 2.72 -2.78 -7.49
CA HIS A 61 3.88 -2.23 -8.20
C HIS A 61 4.64 -3.22 -9.06
N LEU A 62 4.51 -4.52 -8.85
CA LEU A 62 5.27 -5.51 -9.58
C LEU A 62 4.30 -6.58 -10.07
N ASN A 63 4.31 -6.86 -11.36
CA ASN A 63 3.79 -8.13 -11.83
C ASN A 63 4.68 -9.24 -11.20
N PRO A 64 4.14 -10.13 -10.36
CA PRO A 64 4.93 -11.13 -9.65
C PRO A 64 5.61 -12.15 -10.57
N VAL A 65 5.18 -12.24 -11.83
CA VAL A 65 5.73 -13.16 -12.84
C VAL A 65 6.78 -12.47 -13.72
N THR A 66 6.59 -11.20 -14.08
CA THR A 66 7.49 -10.51 -15.02
C THR A 66 8.38 -9.45 -14.37
N GLY A 67 8.15 -9.09 -13.11
CA GLY A 67 8.86 -8.02 -12.42
C GLY A 67 8.62 -6.61 -13.00
N MET A 68 7.79 -6.49 -14.05
CA MET A 68 7.51 -5.22 -14.71
C MET A 68 6.36 -4.51 -13.99
N ALA A 69 6.63 -3.28 -13.55
CA ALA A 69 5.69 -2.43 -12.86
C ALA A 69 4.69 -1.76 -13.81
N LYS A 70 3.52 -1.37 -13.27
CA LYS A 70 2.62 -0.33 -13.81
C LYS A 70 3.32 1.05 -13.87
N GLY A 71 4.41 1.11 -14.62
CA GLY A 71 5.28 2.27 -14.77
C GLY A 71 4.59 3.43 -15.46
N ALA A 72 3.53 3.23 -16.24
CA ALA A 72 2.95 4.28 -17.07
C ALA A 72 2.59 5.57 -16.30
N ILE A 73 1.84 5.49 -15.19
CA ILE A 73 1.46 6.70 -14.44
C ILE A 73 2.66 7.29 -13.69
N ASN A 74 3.52 6.46 -13.08
CA ASN A 74 4.73 6.95 -12.41
C ASN A 74 5.75 7.56 -13.38
N THR A 75 5.85 7.00 -14.59
CA THR A 75 6.66 7.51 -15.70
C THR A 75 6.08 8.81 -16.19
N LEU A 76 4.76 8.89 -16.36
CA LEU A 76 4.07 10.14 -16.70
C LEU A 76 4.31 11.23 -15.63
N GLU A 77 4.17 10.90 -14.34
CA GLU A 77 4.50 11.80 -13.22
C GLU A 77 5.95 12.28 -13.29
N ARG A 78 6.90 11.38 -13.57
CA ARG A 78 8.33 11.74 -13.72
C ARG A 78 8.61 12.59 -14.95
N ILE A 79 7.93 12.31 -16.07
CA ILE A 79 8.03 13.10 -17.30
C ILE A 79 7.48 14.51 -17.02
N ILE A 80 6.29 14.62 -16.43
CA ILE A 80 5.67 15.89 -16.05
C ILE A 80 6.54 16.65 -15.05
N GLU A 81 7.09 15.99 -14.02
CA GLU A 81 8.05 16.60 -13.09
C GLU A 81 9.28 17.15 -13.81
N THR A 82 9.79 16.41 -14.79
CA THR A 82 10.96 16.83 -15.56
C THR A 82 10.64 18.02 -16.47
N ILE A 83 9.49 17.99 -17.15
CA ILE A 83 9.00 19.10 -18.00
C ILE A 83 8.75 20.33 -17.16
N ILE A 84 8.01 20.23 -16.05
CA ILE A 84 7.72 21.36 -15.17
C ILE A 84 9.01 21.92 -14.59
N GLY A 85 9.91 21.07 -14.09
CA GLY A 85 11.19 21.52 -13.57
C GLY A 85 12.02 22.25 -14.62
N PHE A 86 12.06 21.73 -15.85
CA PHE A 86 12.76 22.34 -16.97
C PHE A 86 12.12 23.68 -17.39
N VAL A 87 10.80 23.71 -17.62
CA VAL A 87 10.08 24.92 -18.02
C VAL A 87 10.15 25.99 -16.93
N PHE A 88 10.07 25.61 -15.66
CA PHE A 88 10.12 26.55 -14.55
C PHE A 88 11.50 27.19 -14.42
N THR A 89 12.58 26.38 -14.45
CA THR A 89 13.96 26.87 -14.38
C THR A 89 14.37 27.68 -15.60
N LEU A 90 14.22 27.09 -16.79
CA LEU A 90 14.56 27.74 -18.04
C LEU A 90 13.70 28.99 -18.23
N GLY A 91 12.40 28.89 -17.93
CA GLY A 91 11.46 30.00 -18.03
C GLY A 91 11.83 31.17 -17.14
N ILE A 92 12.23 30.94 -15.88
CA ILE A 92 12.74 32.02 -15.00
C ILE A 92 13.99 32.66 -15.59
N GLY A 93 14.97 31.85 -16.01
CA GLY A 93 16.22 32.38 -16.58
C GLY A 93 16.00 33.18 -17.86
N VAL A 94 15.17 32.66 -18.77
CA VAL A 94 14.77 33.34 -20.02
C VAL A 94 13.98 34.61 -19.71
N TYR A 95 13.03 34.57 -18.76
CA TYR A 95 12.23 35.74 -18.38
C TYR A 95 13.11 36.89 -17.84
N ILE A 96 14.14 36.57 -17.06
CA ILE A 96 15.13 37.55 -16.59
C ILE A 96 15.88 38.18 -17.78
N LEU A 97 16.29 37.38 -18.78
CA LEU A 97 16.97 37.88 -19.98
C LEU A 97 16.08 38.75 -20.88
N PHE A 98 14.78 38.49 -20.92
CA PHE A 98 13.83 39.30 -21.69
C PHE A 98 13.44 40.60 -20.97
N ASN A 99 13.55 40.66 -19.64
CA ASN A 99 13.16 41.83 -18.85
C ASN A 99 14.29 42.35 -17.93
N PRO A 100 15.53 42.50 -18.40
CA PRO A 100 16.68 42.76 -17.52
C PRO A 100 16.55 44.11 -16.82
N GLY A 101 15.98 45.12 -17.49
CA GLY A 101 15.80 46.46 -16.92
C GLY A 101 14.93 46.49 -15.65
N ALA A 102 13.89 45.65 -15.59
CA ALA A 102 13.03 45.56 -14.40
C ALA A 102 13.80 45.00 -13.19
N PHE A 103 14.58 43.92 -13.40
CA PHE A 103 15.38 43.30 -12.35
C PHE A 103 16.56 44.18 -11.92
N ILE A 104 17.25 44.81 -12.87
CA ILE A 104 18.33 45.78 -12.59
C ILE A 104 17.78 46.96 -11.80
N GLY A 105 16.60 47.49 -12.17
CA GLY A 105 15.93 48.57 -11.45
C GLY A 105 15.67 48.20 -9.99
N ILE A 106 15.07 47.03 -9.74
CA ILE A 106 14.82 46.52 -8.38
C ILE A 106 16.14 46.35 -7.60
N LEU A 107 17.15 45.70 -8.18
CA LEU A 107 18.43 45.44 -7.50
C LEU A 107 19.24 46.73 -7.27
N SER A 108 19.13 47.71 -8.16
CA SER A 108 19.81 49.01 -8.03
C SER A 108 19.22 49.88 -6.92
N SER A 109 17.98 49.61 -6.51
CA SER A 109 17.32 50.30 -5.40
C SER A 109 17.77 49.80 -4.01
N LEU A 110 18.51 48.69 -3.96
CA LEU A 110 19.05 48.10 -2.75
C LEU A 110 20.53 48.48 -2.61
N GLU A 111 20.89 49.23 -1.58
CA GLU A 111 22.27 49.71 -1.33
C GLU A 111 23.37 48.66 -1.52
N PRO A 112 23.29 47.44 -0.95
CA PRO A 112 24.39 46.49 -1.03
C PRO A 112 24.57 45.86 -2.42
N THR A 113 23.59 45.96 -3.31
CA THR A 113 23.65 45.32 -4.65
C THR A 113 23.73 46.32 -5.80
N LYS A 114 23.73 47.61 -5.51
CA LYS A 114 23.59 48.68 -6.52
C LYS A 114 24.64 48.59 -7.62
N ASP A 115 25.91 48.49 -7.26
CA ASP A 115 27.03 48.46 -8.21
C ASP A 115 27.14 47.13 -8.97
N TYR A 116 26.49 46.07 -8.45
CA TYR A 116 26.53 44.73 -9.01
C TYR A 116 25.21 44.30 -9.68
N ALA A 117 24.21 45.18 -9.75
CA ALA A 117 22.85 44.85 -10.20
C ALA A 117 22.81 44.20 -11.59
N ILE A 118 23.61 44.72 -12.53
CA ILE A 118 23.75 44.18 -13.89
C ILE A 118 24.32 42.76 -13.84
N THR A 119 25.46 42.59 -13.18
CA THR A 119 26.17 41.30 -13.07
C THR A 119 25.31 40.25 -12.38
N ILE A 120 24.64 40.60 -11.27
CA ILE A 120 23.76 39.70 -10.53
C ILE A 120 22.58 39.25 -11.40
N THR A 121 21.97 40.18 -12.16
CA THR A 121 20.83 39.87 -13.03
C THR A 121 21.19 38.83 -14.09
N TYR A 122 22.28 39.05 -14.83
CA TYR A 122 22.71 38.12 -15.88
C TYR A 122 23.27 36.81 -15.31
N ALA A 123 23.99 36.86 -14.18
CA ALA A 123 24.47 35.66 -13.51
C ALA A 123 23.30 34.79 -13.01
N ALA A 124 22.26 35.40 -12.44
CA ALA A 124 21.06 34.70 -12.02
C ALA A 124 20.35 34.04 -13.21
N ALA A 125 20.21 34.77 -14.33
CA ALA A 125 19.60 34.24 -15.53
C ALA A 125 20.34 32.99 -16.07
N ILE A 126 21.67 33.09 -16.19
CA ILE A 126 22.53 31.98 -16.62
C ILE A 126 22.42 30.82 -15.64
N LEU A 127 22.46 31.09 -14.34
CA LEU A 127 22.32 30.08 -13.30
C LEU A 127 21.01 29.31 -13.45
N PHE A 128 19.87 29.99 -13.61
CA PHE A 128 18.57 29.32 -13.78
C PHE A 128 18.48 28.50 -15.07
N ILE A 129 19.06 28.99 -16.17
CA ILE A 129 19.15 28.23 -17.42
C ILE A 129 19.98 26.95 -17.21
N LEU A 130 21.16 27.06 -16.60
CA LEU A 130 22.03 25.93 -16.31
C LEU A 130 21.35 24.92 -15.37
N LEU A 131 20.67 25.40 -14.32
CA LEU A 131 19.90 24.55 -13.41
C LEU A 131 18.81 23.76 -14.15
N GLY A 132 18.19 24.32 -15.18
CA GLY A 132 17.23 23.60 -16.01
C GLY A 132 17.85 22.43 -16.77
N PHE A 133 19.03 22.63 -17.36
CA PHE A 133 19.76 21.57 -18.07
C PHE A 133 20.35 20.51 -17.13
N MET A 134 20.64 20.85 -15.87
CA MET A 134 21.15 19.90 -14.86
C MET A 134 20.11 18.87 -14.38
N GLY A 135 18.86 18.96 -14.84
CA GLY A 135 17.81 17.98 -14.56
C GLY A 135 17.58 17.79 -13.06
N ARG A 136 17.77 16.56 -12.56
CA ARG A 136 17.47 16.20 -11.15
C ARG A 136 18.31 16.98 -10.14
N LYS A 137 19.59 17.24 -10.43
CA LYS A 137 20.48 18.00 -9.54
C LYS A 137 20.06 19.47 -9.46
N GLY A 138 19.68 20.06 -10.60
CA GLY A 138 19.19 21.45 -10.63
C GLY A 138 17.90 21.63 -9.83
N ARG A 139 16.95 20.68 -9.95
CA ARG A 139 15.72 20.69 -9.15
C ARG A 139 15.96 20.61 -7.65
N TYR A 140 16.94 19.81 -7.22
CA TYR A 140 17.31 19.73 -5.80
C TYR A 140 17.80 21.08 -5.27
N LEU A 141 18.63 21.78 -6.04
CA LEU A 141 19.12 23.12 -5.67
C LEU A 141 17.99 24.15 -5.62
N LEU A 142 17.05 24.13 -6.57
CA LEU A 142 15.89 25.05 -6.58
C LEU A 142 15.01 24.92 -5.34
N ARG A 143 14.77 23.68 -4.87
CA ARG A 143 13.94 23.43 -3.69
C ARG A 143 14.48 24.09 -2.44
N ASN A 144 15.79 24.37 -2.40
CA ASN A 144 16.45 25.02 -1.26
C ASN A 144 16.41 26.55 -1.34
N ILE A 145 15.95 27.14 -2.45
CA ILE A 145 15.77 28.59 -2.58
C ILE A 145 14.40 28.94 -1.99
N PRO A 146 14.27 29.79 -0.94
CA PRO A 146 13.03 29.90 -0.17
C PRO A 146 11.76 30.19 -0.99
N VAL A 147 11.77 31.26 -1.81
CA VAL A 147 10.58 31.66 -2.57
C VAL A 147 10.32 30.73 -3.76
N ILE A 148 11.37 30.40 -4.49
CA ILE A 148 11.31 29.57 -5.71
C ILE A 148 10.97 28.13 -5.36
N GLY A 149 11.57 27.60 -4.30
CA GLY A 149 11.30 26.29 -3.73
C GLY A 149 9.86 26.17 -3.26
N ASN A 150 9.32 27.18 -2.56
CA ASN A 150 7.91 27.18 -2.15
C ASN A 150 6.95 27.14 -3.34
N LEU A 151 7.20 27.95 -4.39
CA LEU A 151 6.40 27.93 -5.62
C LEU A 151 6.50 26.58 -6.35
N TYR A 152 7.72 26.07 -6.49
CA TYR A 152 8.00 24.79 -7.13
C TYR A 152 7.31 23.64 -6.40
N GLU A 153 7.42 23.56 -5.07
CA GLU A 153 6.74 22.55 -4.25
C GLU A 153 5.21 22.71 -4.31
N GLY A 154 4.70 23.94 -4.40
CA GLY A 154 3.28 24.22 -4.63
C GLY A 154 2.78 23.56 -5.92
N ILE A 155 3.46 23.80 -7.04
CA ILE A 155 3.12 23.22 -8.35
C ILE A 155 3.27 21.69 -8.31
N MET A 156 4.38 21.19 -7.76
CA MET A 156 4.62 19.75 -7.66
C MET A 156 3.58 19.05 -6.79
N SER A 157 3.08 19.69 -5.74
CA SER A 157 2.01 19.15 -4.92
C SER A 157 0.72 18.93 -5.72
N ILE A 158 0.42 19.80 -6.70
CA ILE A 158 -0.75 19.65 -7.59
C ILE A 158 -0.53 18.46 -8.52
N VAL A 159 0.66 18.32 -9.10
CA VAL A 159 1.01 17.18 -9.97
C VAL A 159 0.87 15.86 -9.20
N TYR A 160 1.43 15.78 -8.00
CA TYR A 160 1.35 14.56 -7.19
C TYR A 160 -0.08 14.27 -6.73
N LYS A 161 -0.88 15.30 -6.37
CA LYS A 161 -2.31 15.13 -6.07
C LYS A 161 -3.09 14.61 -7.28
N GLY A 162 -2.85 15.16 -8.46
CA GLY A 162 -3.46 14.73 -9.72
C GLY A 162 -3.08 13.30 -10.10
N GLY A 163 -1.79 12.96 -10.01
CA GLY A 163 -1.30 11.61 -10.23
C GLY A 163 -1.91 10.59 -9.26
N ASN A 164 -2.00 10.92 -7.97
CA ASN A 164 -2.68 10.08 -6.97
C ASN A 164 -4.18 9.92 -7.25
N PHE A 165 -4.84 10.98 -7.72
CA PHE A 165 -6.24 10.92 -8.15
C PHE A 165 -6.42 9.97 -9.33
N LEU A 166 -5.57 10.05 -10.37
CA LEU A 166 -5.60 9.14 -11.52
C LEU A 166 -5.32 7.69 -11.13
N LYS A 167 -4.32 7.45 -10.27
CA LYS A 167 -4.02 6.10 -9.74
C LYS A 167 -5.23 5.52 -9.01
N ARG A 168 -5.89 6.33 -8.19
CA ARG A 168 -7.10 5.92 -7.46
C ARG A 168 -8.27 5.67 -8.41
N GLY A 169 -8.46 6.52 -9.42
CA GLY A 169 -9.48 6.32 -10.46
C GLY A 169 -9.26 5.01 -11.23
N ALA A 170 -8.02 4.74 -11.65
CA ALA A 170 -7.67 3.49 -12.32
C ALA A 170 -7.91 2.26 -11.43
N MET A 171 -7.58 2.34 -10.13
CA MET A 171 -7.89 1.28 -9.16
C MET A 171 -9.40 1.04 -9.07
N ILE A 172 -10.20 2.11 -8.96
CA ILE A 172 -11.67 2.00 -8.91
C ILE A 172 -12.22 1.37 -10.19
N LEU A 173 -11.73 1.78 -11.36
CA LEU A 173 -12.18 1.22 -12.64
C LEU A 173 -11.82 -0.26 -12.79
N ILE A 174 -10.59 -0.64 -12.43
CA ILE A 174 -10.13 -2.03 -12.56
C ILE A 174 -10.86 -2.92 -11.55
N TYR A 175 -10.77 -2.62 -10.25
CA TYR A 175 -11.35 -3.48 -9.22
C TYR A 175 -12.89 -3.38 -9.21
N GLY A 176 -13.44 -2.17 -9.31
CA GLY A 176 -14.89 -1.96 -9.37
C GLY A 176 -15.50 -2.52 -10.66
N GLY A 177 -14.85 -2.34 -11.81
CA GLY A 177 -15.28 -2.92 -13.09
C GLY A 177 -15.21 -4.44 -13.08
N THR A 178 -14.13 -5.03 -12.56
CA THR A 178 -14.01 -6.49 -12.39
C THR A 178 -15.11 -7.02 -11.46
N GLY A 179 -15.34 -6.38 -10.32
CA GLY A 179 -16.38 -6.78 -9.38
C GLY A 179 -17.79 -6.70 -9.99
N ALA A 180 -18.11 -5.61 -10.69
CA ALA A 180 -19.37 -5.47 -11.41
C ALA A 180 -19.53 -6.52 -12.53
N GLY A 181 -18.44 -6.84 -13.23
CA GLY A 181 -18.40 -7.91 -14.23
C GLY A 181 -18.72 -9.28 -13.64
N ILE A 182 -18.11 -9.63 -12.50
CA ILE A 182 -18.37 -10.89 -11.78
C ILE A 182 -19.83 -10.95 -11.30
N ILE A 183 -20.37 -9.85 -10.75
CA ILE A 183 -21.78 -9.78 -10.32
C ILE A 183 -22.71 -10.00 -11.52
N ARG A 184 -22.46 -9.31 -12.63
CA ARG A 184 -23.25 -9.49 -13.86
C ARG A 184 -23.16 -10.92 -14.39
N TYR A 185 -21.97 -11.50 -14.41
CA TYR A 185 -21.77 -12.89 -14.81
C TYR A 185 -22.56 -13.85 -13.91
N SER A 186 -22.51 -13.67 -12.58
CA SER A 186 -23.27 -14.49 -11.64
C SER A 186 -24.78 -14.39 -11.90
N TYR A 187 -25.29 -13.18 -12.12
CA TYR A 187 -26.69 -12.94 -12.44
C TYR A 187 -27.16 -13.67 -13.70
N LEU A 188 -26.33 -13.68 -14.75
CA LEU A 188 -26.66 -14.36 -16.01
C LEU A 188 -26.52 -15.88 -15.94
N ASN A 189 -25.78 -16.42 -14.97
CA ASN A 189 -25.48 -17.86 -14.85
C ASN A 189 -26.08 -18.49 -13.59
N GLY A 190 -27.32 -18.14 -13.27
CA GLY A 190 -28.10 -18.81 -12.21
C GLY A 190 -27.90 -18.27 -10.79
N GLY A 191 -27.27 -17.10 -10.62
CA GLY A 191 -27.31 -16.34 -9.37
C GLY A 191 -26.50 -16.95 -8.22
N ASN A 192 -25.25 -17.34 -8.47
CA ASN A 192 -24.40 -17.90 -7.41
C ASN A 192 -24.03 -16.83 -6.34
N ILE A 193 -24.50 -17.04 -5.10
CA ILE A 193 -24.29 -16.12 -3.97
C ILE A 193 -22.81 -15.83 -3.69
N TYR A 194 -21.93 -16.82 -3.86
CA TYR A 194 -20.52 -16.65 -3.58
C TYR A 194 -19.80 -15.81 -4.65
N LEU A 195 -20.23 -15.90 -5.91
CA LEU A 195 -19.72 -15.00 -6.95
C LEU A 195 -20.17 -13.55 -6.71
N TYR A 196 -21.39 -13.35 -6.19
CA TYR A 196 -21.79 -12.01 -5.74
C TYR A 196 -20.91 -11.50 -4.60
N LEU A 197 -20.60 -12.34 -3.61
CA LEU A 197 -19.68 -11.98 -2.52
C LEU A 197 -18.29 -11.62 -3.05
N ILE A 198 -17.74 -12.40 -3.98
CA ILE A 198 -16.44 -12.09 -4.61
C ILE A 198 -16.52 -10.77 -5.37
N GLY A 199 -17.56 -10.54 -6.17
CA GLY A 199 -17.73 -9.28 -6.88
C GLY A 199 -17.86 -8.08 -5.93
N LEU A 200 -18.57 -8.25 -4.82
CA LEU A 200 -18.66 -7.24 -3.75
C LEU A 200 -17.33 -7.00 -3.05
N LEU A 201 -16.49 -8.04 -2.86
CA LEU A 201 -15.13 -7.88 -2.32
C LEU A 201 -14.25 -7.01 -3.22
N PHE A 202 -14.29 -7.24 -4.53
CA PHE A 202 -13.58 -6.42 -5.52
C PHE A 202 -14.04 -4.95 -5.49
N ILE A 203 -15.35 -4.71 -5.38
CA ILE A 203 -15.91 -3.36 -5.21
C ILE A 203 -15.48 -2.77 -3.85
N GLY A 204 -15.44 -3.58 -2.80
CA GLY A 204 -14.94 -3.20 -1.49
C GLY A 204 -13.50 -2.68 -1.55
N ILE A 205 -12.60 -3.43 -2.19
CA ILE A 205 -11.20 -3.01 -2.42
C ILE A 205 -11.13 -1.65 -3.11
N ALA A 206 -12.00 -1.39 -4.11
CA ALA A 206 -12.01 -0.13 -4.83
C ALA A 206 -12.45 1.08 -3.97
N ILE A 207 -13.39 0.88 -3.05
CA ILE A 207 -14.03 1.97 -2.28
C ILE A 207 -13.29 2.28 -0.98
N PHE A 208 -12.80 1.24 -0.30
CA PHE A 208 -12.24 1.37 1.03
C PHE A 208 -10.79 1.90 0.99
N PRO A 209 -10.40 2.84 1.88
CA PRO A 209 -9.02 3.32 1.96
C PRO A 209 -8.06 2.22 2.41
N HIS A 210 -6.78 2.35 2.06
CA HIS A 210 -5.73 1.47 2.57
C HIS A 210 -5.78 1.34 4.10
N ARG A 211 -5.59 0.14 4.64
CA ARG A 211 -5.61 -0.16 6.10
C ARG A 211 -6.99 -0.03 6.74
N SER A 212 -8.03 -0.38 5.99
CA SER A 212 -9.39 -0.44 6.51
C SER A 212 -10.00 -1.81 6.30
N PHE A 213 -10.62 -2.05 5.15
CA PHE A 213 -11.36 -3.27 4.89
C PHE A 213 -10.46 -4.50 4.84
N LEU A 214 -9.38 -4.48 4.07
CA LEU A 214 -8.44 -5.59 4.00
C LEU A 214 -7.65 -5.81 5.29
N HIS A 215 -7.63 -4.83 6.18
CA HIS A 215 -6.95 -4.93 7.47
C HIS A 215 -7.91 -5.12 8.63
N SER A 216 -9.09 -5.69 8.39
CA SER A 216 -10.13 -5.92 9.40
C SER A 216 -10.52 -7.39 9.51
N ILE A 217 -11.19 -7.73 10.61
CA ILE A 217 -11.76 -9.07 10.81
C ILE A 217 -12.80 -9.38 9.72
N GLU A 218 -13.64 -8.41 9.35
CA GLU A 218 -14.66 -8.63 8.31
C GLU A 218 -14.03 -8.89 6.95
N GLY A 219 -12.96 -8.16 6.60
CA GLY A 219 -12.18 -8.42 5.41
C GLY A 219 -11.60 -9.84 5.41
N PHE A 220 -10.92 -10.22 6.49
CA PHE A 220 -10.36 -11.56 6.65
C PHE A 220 -11.41 -12.67 6.45
N ILE A 221 -12.56 -12.57 7.14
CA ILE A 221 -13.63 -13.57 7.06
C ILE A 221 -14.18 -13.66 5.63
N LEU A 222 -14.52 -12.52 5.01
CA LEU A 222 -15.12 -12.53 3.68
C LEU A 222 -14.14 -13.09 2.63
N PHE A 223 -12.85 -12.76 2.73
CA PHE A 223 -11.83 -13.30 1.83
C PHE A 223 -11.54 -14.78 2.07
N ALA A 224 -11.59 -15.26 3.32
CA ALA A 224 -11.49 -16.68 3.63
C ALA A 224 -12.64 -17.48 3.03
N ILE A 225 -13.89 -16.97 3.14
CA ILE A 225 -15.07 -17.58 2.51
C ILE A 225 -14.93 -17.60 0.98
N ALA A 226 -14.44 -16.52 0.38
CA ALA A 226 -14.18 -16.46 -1.06
C ALA A 226 -13.12 -17.47 -1.50
N ALA A 227 -12.01 -17.58 -0.76
CA ALA A 227 -10.95 -18.54 -1.04
C ALA A 227 -11.45 -19.99 -0.90
N TRP A 228 -12.24 -20.29 0.12
CA TRP A 228 -12.89 -21.59 0.32
C TRP A 228 -13.82 -21.94 -0.84
N TYR A 229 -14.70 -21.02 -1.23
CA TYR A 229 -15.63 -21.25 -2.32
C TYR A 229 -14.91 -21.50 -3.65
N LEU A 230 -13.93 -20.66 -3.98
CA LEU A 230 -13.12 -20.81 -5.20
C LEU A 230 -12.34 -22.12 -5.17
N GLY A 231 -11.70 -22.45 -4.04
CA GLY A 231 -10.98 -23.69 -3.83
C GLY A 231 -11.87 -24.91 -4.05
N ASN A 232 -13.05 -24.96 -3.43
CA ASN A 232 -14.02 -26.04 -3.66
C ASN A 232 -14.43 -26.15 -5.13
N LYS A 233 -14.67 -25.02 -5.80
CA LYS A 233 -15.13 -25.02 -7.18
C LYS A 233 -14.10 -25.58 -8.17
N ILE A 234 -12.82 -25.44 -7.86
CA ILE A 234 -11.72 -26.01 -8.67
C ILE A 234 -11.20 -27.36 -8.14
N GLY A 235 -11.87 -27.97 -7.14
CA GLY A 235 -11.46 -29.27 -6.57
C GLY A 235 -10.27 -29.20 -5.61
N HIS A 236 -9.93 -28.01 -5.11
CA HIS A 236 -8.82 -27.75 -4.20
C HIS A 236 -9.30 -27.03 -2.93
N ALA A 237 -10.25 -27.65 -2.21
CA ALA A 237 -10.80 -27.13 -0.96
C ALA A 237 -9.74 -26.79 0.10
N TRP A 238 -8.64 -27.55 0.09
CA TRP A 238 -7.50 -27.40 1.00
C TRP A 238 -6.81 -26.04 0.91
N ILE A 239 -7.01 -25.25 -0.16
CA ILE A 239 -6.44 -23.90 -0.35
C ILE A 239 -6.89 -22.92 0.75
N MET A 240 -8.08 -23.12 1.33
CA MET A 240 -8.61 -22.21 2.36
C MET A 240 -7.65 -22.05 3.54
N GLN A 241 -7.09 -23.15 4.03
CA GLN A 241 -6.26 -23.15 5.23
C GLN A 241 -4.93 -22.37 5.07
N PRO A 242 -4.06 -22.67 4.07
CA PRO A 242 -2.86 -21.88 3.83
C PRO A 242 -3.21 -20.41 3.58
N PHE A 243 -4.32 -20.14 2.88
CA PHE A 243 -4.79 -18.79 2.66
C PHE A 243 -5.11 -18.07 3.98
N MET A 244 -5.91 -18.70 4.85
CA MET A 244 -6.26 -18.14 6.16
C MET A 244 -5.02 -17.91 7.03
N ILE A 245 -4.09 -18.86 7.06
CA ILE A 245 -2.85 -18.73 7.84
C ILE A 245 -2.00 -17.56 7.32
N GLY A 246 -1.84 -17.47 6.00
CA GLY A 246 -1.13 -16.36 5.37
C GLY A 246 -1.74 -15.01 5.70
N TYR A 247 -3.04 -14.85 5.48
CA TYR A 247 -3.76 -13.61 5.77
C TYR A 247 -3.73 -13.26 7.27
N PHE A 248 -3.98 -14.25 8.13
CA PHE A 248 -3.94 -14.07 9.58
C PHE A 248 -2.54 -13.64 10.04
N SER A 249 -1.49 -14.24 9.51
CA SER A 249 -0.11 -13.87 9.82
C SER A 249 0.18 -12.42 9.47
N HIS A 250 -0.32 -11.92 8.33
CA HIS A 250 -0.22 -10.51 7.98
C HIS A 250 -0.91 -9.65 9.04
N LEU A 251 -2.16 -9.90 9.37
CA LEU A 251 -2.87 -9.04 10.32
C LEU A 251 -2.25 -9.12 11.73
N TYR A 252 -2.17 -10.32 12.29
CA TYR A 252 -1.95 -10.49 13.73
C TYR A 252 -0.50 -10.79 14.10
N LEU A 253 0.30 -11.32 13.18
CA LEU A 253 1.73 -11.57 13.43
C LEU A 253 2.61 -10.45 12.87
N THR A 254 2.05 -9.53 12.08
CA THR A 254 2.82 -8.39 11.55
C THR A 254 2.21 -7.05 11.89
N ASP A 255 1.01 -6.72 11.41
CA ASP A 255 0.46 -5.37 11.56
C ASP A 255 0.06 -5.05 13.00
N ALA A 256 -0.37 -6.06 13.76
CA ALA A 256 -0.59 -5.93 15.20
C ALA A 256 0.70 -5.58 15.98
N LEU A 257 1.89 -5.88 15.46
CA LEU A 257 3.17 -5.52 16.10
C LEU A 257 3.65 -4.09 15.78
N THR A 258 2.88 -3.35 14.98
CA THR A 258 3.20 -1.97 14.59
C THR A 258 2.36 -0.95 15.37
N LYS A 259 2.74 0.33 15.29
CA LYS A 259 1.95 1.45 15.86
C LYS A 259 0.55 1.59 15.26
N GLU A 260 0.36 1.08 14.05
CA GLU A 260 -0.86 1.24 13.24
C GLU A 260 -1.97 0.30 13.72
N GLY A 261 -1.58 -0.93 14.07
CA GLY A 261 -2.45 -1.99 14.54
C GLY A 261 -3.46 -2.48 13.51
N VAL A 262 -4.28 -3.45 13.94
CA VAL A 262 -5.39 -4.02 13.16
C VAL A 262 -6.72 -3.50 13.73
N PRO A 263 -7.55 -2.78 12.95
CA PRO A 263 -8.90 -2.46 13.38
C PRO A 263 -9.73 -3.71 13.64
N LEU A 264 -10.43 -3.73 14.77
CA LEU A 264 -11.36 -4.82 15.09
C LEU A 264 -12.51 -4.88 14.08
N SER A 265 -13.02 -3.72 13.65
CA SER A 265 -14.14 -3.63 12.73
C SER A 265 -14.07 -2.41 11.80
N ILE A 266 -14.61 -2.57 10.59
CA ILE A 266 -14.82 -1.47 9.63
C ILE A 266 -16.06 -0.62 9.93
N ILE A 267 -16.99 -1.13 10.73
CA ILE A 267 -18.31 -0.51 10.96
C ILE A 267 -18.18 0.94 11.45
N PRO A 268 -17.32 1.27 12.43
CA PRO A 268 -17.12 2.66 12.86
C PRO A 268 -16.69 3.59 11.73
N MET A 269 -15.87 3.09 10.78
CA MET A 269 -15.43 3.87 9.63
C MET A 269 -16.58 4.16 8.67
N ILE A 270 -17.41 3.15 8.36
CA ILE A 270 -18.58 3.30 7.51
C ILE A 270 -19.54 4.33 8.11
N ILE A 271 -19.85 4.20 9.40
CA ILE A 271 -20.75 5.12 10.12
C ILE A 271 -20.20 6.56 10.11
N ASN A 272 -18.89 6.73 10.24
CA ASN A 272 -18.26 8.03 10.18
C ASN A 272 -18.34 8.65 8.78
N LYS A 273 -18.08 7.87 7.73
CA LYS A 273 -18.17 8.32 6.33
C LYS A 273 -19.59 8.69 5.91
N LEU A 274 -20.60 7.98 6.41
CA LEU A 274 -22.01 8.30 6.18
C LEU A 274 -22.50 9.54 6.96
N GLY A 275 -21.65 10.18 7.77
CA GLY A 275 -22.03 11.34 8.59
C GLY A 275 -22.98 10.99 9.74
N LEU A 276 -23.26 9.70 9.96
CA LEU A 276 -24.22 9.23 10.96
C LEU A 276 -23.69 9.29 12.38
N LYS A 277 -22.37 9.40 12.56
CA LYS A 277 -21.71 9.47 13.88
C LYS A 277 -22.32 10.53 14.79
N LYS A 278 -22.61 11.74 14.28
CA LYS A 278 -23.21 12.83 15.09
C LYS A 278 -24.62 12.46 15.56
N LYS A 279 -25.42 11.84 14.70
CA LYS A 279 -26.80 11.42 15.01
C LYS A 279 -26.84 10.23 15.98
N LEU A 280 -25.94 9.28 15.82
CA LEU A 280 -25.91 8.05 16.61
C LEU A 280 -25.26 8.23 17.99
N LYS A 281 -24.37 9.22 18.15
CA LYS A 281 -23.72 9.55 19.42
C LYS A 281 -24.68 9.80 20.59
N ARG A 282 -25.95 10.16 20.33
CA ARG A 282 -26.97 10.34 21.39
C ARG A 282 -27.36 9.03 22.09
N PHE A 283 -27.13 7.87 21.45
CA PHE A 283 -27.51 6.57 22.00
C PHE A 283 -26.33 5.95 22.76
N LYS A 284 -26.51 5.67 24.06
CA LYS A 284 -25.47 5.02 24.90
C LYS A 284 -25.02 3.66 24.34
N VAL A 285 -25.96 2.86 23.84
CA VAL A 285 -25.68 1.56 23.21
C VAL A 285 -24.72 1.72 22.03
N TYR A 286 -24.94 2.73 21.17
CA TYR A 286 -24.03 3.02 20.07
C TYR A 286 -22.64 3.42 20.57
N GLN A 287 -22.53 4.23 21.64
CA GLN A 287 -21.23 4.61 22.19
C GLN A 287 -20.44 3.40 22.69
N ILE A 288 -21.10 2.46 23.38
CA ILE A 288 -20.50 1.22 23.88
C ILE A 288 -20.04 0.34 22.71
N ILE A 289 -20.94 0.04 21.76
CA ILE A 289 -20.62 -0.75 20.58
C ILE A 289 -19.49 -0.11 19.78
N ASN A 290 -19.55 1.20 19.56
CA ASN A 290 -18.51 1.91 18.83
C ASN A 290 -17.18 1.91 19.59
N SER A 291 -17.18 1.94 20.93
CA SER A 291 -15.95 1.83 21.73
C SER A 291 -15.26 0.50 21.51
N VAL A 292 -16.03 -0.60 21.50
CA VAL A 292 -15.50 -1.95 21.25
C VAL A 292 -15.04 -2.09 19.79
N LEU A 293 -15.91 -1.75 18.83
CA LEU A 293 -15.63 -1.92 17.40
C LEU A 293 -14.52 -1.01 16.87
N SER A 294 -14.29 0.15 17.50
CA SER A 294 -13.19 1.06 17.14
C SER A 294 -11.86 0.69 17.78
N PHE A 295 -11.84 -0.33 18.64
CA PHE A 295 -10.62 -0.86 19.21
C PHE A 295 -9.68 -1.34 18.10
N ARG A 296 -8.38 -1.11 18.30
CA ARG A 296 -7.32 -1.58 17.41
C ARG A 296 -6.39 -2.49 18.19
N VAL A 297 -6.19 -3.70 17.69
CA VAL A 297 -5.20 -4.63 18.24
C VAL A 297 -3.82 -4.10 17.85
N ARG A 298 -3.05 -3.65 18.84
CA ARG A 298 -1.69 -3.11 18.63
C ARG A 298 -0.78 -3.40 19.82
N LEU A 299 0.42 -3.85 19.51
CA LEU A 299 1.57 -4.04 20.38
C LEU A 299 2.74 -3.34 19.68
N PRO A 300 2.96 -2.04 19.92
CA PRO A 300 3.86 -1.22 19.10
C PRO A 300 5.34 -1.52 19.39
N LEU A 301 5.81 -2.69 18.95
CA LEU A 301 7.20 -3.14 19.10
C LEU A 301 8.11 -2.55 18.02
N MET A 302 7.55 -2.16 16.87
CA MET A 302 8.32 -1.64 15.74
C MET A 302 7.65 -0.47 15.01
N SER A 303 8.48 0.31 14.32
CA SER A 303 8.07 1.32 13.34
C SER A 303 8.49 0.87 11.95
N THR A 304 7.53 0.70 11.05
CA THR A 304 7.81 0.28 9.67
C THR A 304 8.67 1.34 8.95
N GLY A 305 9.68 0.89 8.20
CA GLY A 305 10.53 1.76 7.39
C GLY A 305 11.68 2.46 8.13
N SER A 306 11.86 2.22 9.43
CA SER A 306 13.05 2.67 10.16
C SER A 306 14.16 1.62 10.12
N THR A 307 15.41 2.04 10.28
CA THR A 307 16.57 1.13 10.35
C THR A 307 16.40 0.08 11.45
N TRP A 308 15.98 0.51 12.63
CA TRP A 308 15.66 -0.38 13.76
C TRP A 308 14.48 -1.31 13.47
N GLY A 309 13.45 -0.82 12.77
CA GLY A 309 12.34 -1.64 12.30
C GLY A 309 12.82 -2.75 11.36
N ASN A 310 13.67 -2.44 10.38
CA ASN A 310 14.20 -3.43 9.44
C ASN A 310 15.06 -4.51 10.13
N ILE A 311 15.84 -4.12 11.15
CA ILE A 311 16.60 -5.07 11.97
C ILE A 311 15.63 -5.99 12.73
N PHE A 312 14.62 -5.43 13.39
CA PHE A 312 13.60 -6.21 14.08
C PHE A 312 12.87 -7.17 13.14
N GLU A 313 12.44 -6.70 11.96
CA GLU A 313 11.80 -7.53 10.93
C GLU A 313 12.68 -8.73 10.54
N SER A 314 13.99 -8.49 10.35
CA SER A 314 14.95 -9.54 9.99
C SER A 314 15.14 -10.55 11.12
N CYS A 315 15.33 -10.09 12.35
CA CYS A 315 15.44 -10.95 13.53
C CYS A 315 14.17 -11.79 13.74
N TYR A 316 13.00 -11.18 13.56
CA TYR A 316 11.72 -11.86 13.71
C TYR A 316 11.55 -12.99 12.68
N VAL A 317 11.89 -12.74 11.40
CA VAL A 317 11.88 -13.77 10.36
C VAL A 317 12.87 -14.90 10.67
N ILE A 318 14.06 -14.59 11.18
CA ILE A 318 15.05 -15.61 11.58
C ILE A 318 14.50 -16.48 12.72
N VAL A 319 13.89 -15.88 13.74
CA VAL A 319 13.26 -16.64 14.84
C VAL A 319 12.15 -17.54 14.31
N LEU A 320 11.26 -17.03 13.45
CA LEU A 320 10.22 -17.85 12.83
C LEU A 320 10.80 -18.98 11.98
N LEU A 321 11.90 -18.74 11.26
CA LEU A 321 12.59 -19.76 10.48
C LEU A 321 13.15 -20.87 11.38
N ILE A 322 13.81 -20.50 12.49
CA ILE A 322 14.32 -21.46 13.46
C ILE A 322 13.16 -22.30 14.02
N VAL A 323 12.07 -21.65 14.45
CA VAL A 323 10.89 -22.35 14.98
C VAL A 323 10.27 -23.27 13.93
N ALA A 324 10.17 -22.84 12.67
CA ALA A 324 9.65 -23.64 11.57
C ALA A 324 10.51 -24.89 11.32
N VAL A 325 11.84 -24.73 11.26
CA VAL A 325 12.79 -25.84 11.08
C VAL A 325 12.75 -26.80 12.27
N SER A 326 12.78 -26.28 13.50
CA SER A 326 12.68 -27.09 14.71
C SER A 326 11.37 -27.86 14.77
N SER A 327 10.24 -27.22 14.46
CA SER A 327 8.93 -27.88 14.42
C SER A 327 8.89 -28.97 13.36
N PHE A 328 9.44 -28.70 12.17
CA PHE A 328 9.52 -29.68 11.09
C PHE A 328 10.34 -30.91 11.50
N ILE A 329 11.48 -30.73 12.17
CA ILE A 329 12.33 -31.84 12.63
C ILE A 329 11.66 -32.61 13.78
N VAL A 330 11.20 -31.91 14.83
CA VAL A 330 10.65 -32.52 16.05
C VAL A 330 9.39 -33.33 15.75
N PHE A 331 8.55 -32.86 14.83
CA PHE A 331 7.28 -33.50 14.49
C PHE A 331 7.34 -34.34 13.21
N ASN A 332 8.54 -34.62 12.68
CA ASN A 332 8.75 -35.42 11.46
C ASN A 332 7.90 -34.96 10.28
N GLY A 333 7.93 -33.65 10.00
CA GLY A 333 7.18 -33.05 8.90
C GLY A 333 7.52 -33.69 7.54
N ASN A 334 6.53 -33.76 6.66
CA ASN A 334 6.70 -34.27 5.29
C ASN A 334 6.25 -33.21 4.28
N ILE A 335 7.07 -32.99 3.24
CA ILE A 335 6.80 -32.02 2.16
C ILE A 335 6.26 -32.76 0.95
N LYS A 336 5.09 -32.34 0.47
CA LYS A 336 4.52 -32.76 -0.82
C LYS A 336 4.46 -31.59 -1.80
N LEU A 337 4.29 -31.90 -3.07
CA LEU A 337 4.06 -30.88 -4.09
C LEU A 337 2.68 -30.23 -3.93
N ILE A 338 1.65 -31.07 -3.82
CA ILE A 338 0.21 -30.77 -3.62
C ILE A 338 -0.31 -31.69 -2.51
#